data_AF-A0A3A8P142-F1
#
_entry.id   AF-A0A3A8P142-F1
#
_cell.length_a   1.000
_cell.length_b   1.000
_cell.length_c   1.000
_cell.angle_alpha   90.00
_cell.angle_beta   90.00
_cell.angle_gamma   90.00
#
_symmetry.space_group_name_H-M   'P 1'
#
loop_
_entity.id
_entity.type
_entity.pdbx_description
1 polymer ?
#
loop_
_entity_poly.entity_id
_entity_poly.type
_entity_poly.pdbx_seq_one_letter_code
_entity_poly.pdbx_strand_id
1 'polypeptide(L)'
;MRLADLGRWTLCLCALLLAVPRPAQAQSQEEKRRQLQERLGVKKPAAPPARVEAAPDAGVTEPAEATAAPPGTPRAPAPPPSRPVPGTARPRALTFTEDARPVLEKQCASCHRPEGNAGRSKWVLRGGPEDYESTLRFVKTADAAQSPLLKKGTGATFHGGKKAFAAESAEYATLLKWIEGGALAGRAPAAVPPAPTGPA
;
A
#
# COMPACT_ATOMS: atom_id res chain seq x y z
N MET A 1 -64.88 -10.13 59.20
CA MET A 1 -63.61 -9.38 59.12
C MET A 1 -62.56 -10.10 59.95
N ARG A 2 -61.55 -10.70 59.31
CA ARG A 2 -60.38 -11.25 59.99
C ARG A 2 -59.11 -10.76 59.28
N LEU A 3 -58.24 -10.13 60.07
CA LEU A 3 -56.99 -9.44 59.72
C LEU A 3 -55.86 -10.40 59.26
N ALA A 4 -56.17 -11.44 58.49
CA ALA A 4 -55.18 -12.45 58.06
C ALA A 4 -54.82 -12.40 56.57
N ASP A 5 -55.45 -11.54 55.77
CA ASP A 5 -55.32 -11.54 54.31
C ASP A 5 -54.43 -10.43 53.73
N LEU A 6 -54.08 -9.39 54.51
CA LEU A 6 -53.25 -8.27 54.02
C LEU A 6 -51.73 -8.51 54.10
N GLY A 7 -51.28 -9.55 54.80
CA GLY A 7 -49.84 -9.81 54.99
C GLY A 7 -49.18 -10.65 53.90
N ARG A 8 -49.96 -11.25 52.99
CA ARG A 8 -49.48 -12.22 52.01
C ARG A 8 -49.34 -11.64 50.59
N TRP A 9 -49.89 -10.44 50.36
CA TRP A 9 -49.81 -9.72 49.09
C TRP A 9 -48.70 -8.66 49.03
N THR A 10 -48.12 -8.25 50.16
CA THR A 10 -46.99 -7.30 50.19
C THR A 10 -45.61 -7.97 50.09
N LEU A 11 -45.50 -9.28 50.37
CA LEU A 11 -44.23 -10.00 50.22
C LEU A 11 -43.99 -10.57 48.80
N CYS A 12 -45.04 -10.76 47.99
CA CYS A 12 -44.87 -11.14 46.59
C CYS A 12 -44.45 -9.96 45.68
N LEU A 13 -44.65 -8.70 46.10
CA LEU A 13 -44.21 -7.54 45.32
C LEU A 13 -42.74 -7.14 45.56
N CYS A 14 -42.13 -7.53 46.69
CA CYS A 14 -40.71 -7.23 46.94
C CYS A 14 -39.74 -8.27 46.33
N ALA A 15 -40.20 -9.47 45.99
CA ALA A 15 -39.34 -10.51 45.41
C ALA A 15 -39.23 -10.47 43.88
N LEU A 16 -40.06 -9.69 43.18
CA LEU A 16 -40.05 -9.60 41.71
C LEU A 16 -39.23 -8.44 41.12
N LEU A 17 -38.65 -7.56 41.95
CA LEU A 17 -37.86 -6.40 41.49
C LEU A 17 -36.34 -6.61 41.47
N LEU A 18 -35.84 -7.82 41.74
CA LEU A 18 -34.39 -8.12 41.74
C LEU A 18 -33.93 -9.11 40.66
N ALA A 19 -34.79 -9.49 39.72
CA ALA A 19 -34.45 -10.41 38.64
C ALA A 19 -34.48 -9.73 37.26
N VAL A 20 -33.75 -8.62 37.09
CA VAL A 20 -33.38 -8.17 35.75
C VAL A 20 -32.15 -8.98 35.34
N PRO A 21 -32.22 -9.84 34.31
CA PRO A 21 -31.03 -10.50 33.79
C PRO A 21 -30.07 -9.42 33.29
N ARG A 22 -28.90 -9.32 33.93
CA ARG A 22 -27.80 -8.51 33.40
C ARG A 22 -27.52 -9.01 31.99
N PRO A 23 -27.51 -8.15 30.95
CA PRO A 23 -27.03 -8.59 29.66
C PRO A 23 -25.60 -9.07 29.88
N ALA A 24 -25.31 -10.29 29.43
CA ALA A 24 -23.94 -10.78 29.34
C ALA A 24 -23.19 -9.78 28.46
N GLN A 25 -22.47 -8.87 29.10
CA GLN A 25 -21.76 -7.79 28.45
C GLN A 25 -20.72 -8.46 27.56
N ALA A 26 -20.99 -8.52 26.26
CA ALA A 26 -20.03 -8.95 25.27
C ALA A 26 -18.78 -8.10 25.50
N GLN A 27 -17.75 -8.69 26.12
CA GLN A 27 -16.57 -7.93 26.50
C GLN A 27 -16.02 -7.25 25.26
N SER A 28 -15.95 -5.92 25.32
CA SER A 28 -15.43 -5.09 24.23
C SER A 28 -14.08 -5.65 23.78
N GLN A 29 -13.80 -5.60 22.49
CA GLN A 29 -12.50 -6.01 21.94
C GLN A 29 -11.32 -5.31 22.64
N GLU A 30 -11.55 -4.10 23.16
CA GLU A 30 -10.59 -3.34 23.94
C GLU A 30 -10.29 -3.97 25.31
N GLU A 31 -11.31 -4.49 26.00
CA GLU A 31 -11.19 -5.21 27.28
C GLU A 31 -10.38 -6.49 27.09
N LYS A 32 -10.69 -7.26 26.03
CA LYS A 32 -9.96 -8.49 25.69
C LYS A 32 -8.50 -8.20 25.36
N ARG A 33 -8.24 -7.10 24.65
CA ARG A 33 -6.88 -6.67 24.33
C ARG A 33 -6.10 -6.30 25.59
N ARG A 34 -6.74 -5.62 26.54
CA ARG A 34 -6.14 -5.24 27.82
C ARG A 34 -5.79 -6.47 28.68
N GLN A 35 -6.72 -7.41 28.82
CA GLN A 35 -6.47 -8.65 29.57
C GLN A 35 -5.33 -9.48 28.97
N LEU A 36 -5.23 -9.53 27.63
CA LEU A 36 -4.13 -10.20 26.96
C LEU A 36 -2.79 -9.51 27.25
N GLN A 37 -2.75 -8.18 27.23
CA GLN A 37 -1.55 -7.40 27.54
C GLN A 37 -1.09 -7.58 28.99
N GLU A 38 -2.02 -7.63 29.95
CA GLU A 38 -1.73 -7.90 31.37
C GLU A 38 -1.17 -9.31 31.57
N ARG A 39 -1.79 -10.33 30.94
CA ARG A 39 -1.30 -11.73 31.01
C ARG A 39 0.10 -11.91 30.41
N LEU A 40 0.43 -11.12 29.40
CA LEU A 40 1.72 -11.18 28.72
C LEU A 40 2.78 -10.27 29.37
N GLY A 41 2.43 -9.53 30.43
CA GLY A 41 3.38 -8.66 31.15
C GLY A 41 3.93 -7.50 30.31
N VAL A 42 3.25 -7.12 29.23
CA VAL A 42 3.75 -6.09 28.30
C VAL A 42 3.45 -4.70 28.85
N LYS A 43 4.47 -4.02 29.40
CA LYS A 43 4.37 -2.58 29.71
C LYS A 43 4.19 -1.79 28.41
N LYS A 44 3.19 -0.88 28.39
CA LYS A 44 2.98 0.10 27.32
C LYS A 44 4.33 0.78 27.00
N PRO A 45 4.82 0.72 25.75
CA PRO A 45 6.03 1.44 25.38
C PRO A 45 5.86 2.94 25.66
N ALA A 46 6.89 3.56 26.26
CA ALA A 46 6.95 5.00 26.39
C ALA A 46 6.88 5.65 25.00
N ALA A 47 6.15 6.77 24.89
CA ALA A 47 6.07 7.53 23.66
C ALA A 47 7.49 7.95 23.20
N PRO A 48 7.80 7.85 21.90
CA PRO A 48 9.07 8.37 21.39
C PRO A 48 9.14 9.90 21.61
N PRO A 49 10.29 10.45 22.04
CA PRO A 49 10.45 11.89 22.16
C PRO A 49 10.31 12.55 20.79
N ALA A 50 9.69 13.72 20.80
CA ALA A 50 9.47 14.58 19.65
C ALA A 50 10.78 14.83 18.87
N ARG A 51 10.68 14.68 17.55
CA ARG A 51 11.71 14.99 16.56
C ARG A 51 12.10 16.46 16.70
N VAL A 52 13.36 16.72 17.04
CA VAL A 52 13.95 18.07 16.97
C VAL A 52 14.10 18.42 15.49
N GLU A 53 13.42 19.50 15.10
CA GLU A 53 13.55 20.15 13.80
C GLU A 53 14.90 20.88 13.70
N ALA A 54 15.59 20.71 12.58
CA ALA A 54 16.64 21.64 12.14
C ALA A 54 16.34 21.98 10.69
N ALA A 55 15.93 23.23 10.47
CA ALA A 55 15.78 23.87 9.18
C ALA A 55 17.13 24.54 8.76
N PRO A 56 17.26 24.93 7.48
CA PRO A 56 18.51 24.92 6.72
C PRO A 56 19.27 26.25 6.75
N ASP A 57 20.58 26.20 6.50
CA ASP A 57 21.37 27.39 6.17
C ASP A 57 21.59 27.48 4.66
N ALA A 58 21.49 28.70 4.16
CA ALA A 58 21.36 29.08 2.77
C ALA A 58 22.59 29.83 2.27
N GLY A 59 22.91 29.64 0.99
CA GLY A 59 23.78 30.53 0.20
C GLY A 59 25.28 30.37 0.48
N VAL A 60 26.21 30.73 -0.40
CA VAL A 60 26.24 31.93 -1.22
C VAL A 60 27.32 31.73 -2.32
N THR A 61 26.91 32.03 -3.56
CA THR A 61 27.61 32.62 -4.73
C THR A 61 28.89 32.03 -5.36
N GLU A 62 28.74 31.85 -6.68
CA GLU A 62 29.69 32.09 -7.78
C GLU A 62 30.56 33.37 -7.60
N PRO A 63 31.74 33.44 -8.21
CA PRO A 63 31.86 34.40 -9.32
C PRO A 63 32.68 33.91 -10.52
N ALA A 64 32.24 34.38 -11.69
CA ALA A 64 32.91 34.42 -12.97
C ALA A 64 34.25 35.18 -12.95
N GLU A 65 35.17 34.84 -13.86
CA GLU A 65 35.71 35.84 -14.81
C GLU A 65 36.39 35.21 -16.02
N ALA A 66 36.23 35.89 -17.15
CA ALA A 66 36.79 35.60 -18.46
C ALA A 66 38.23 36.10 -18.59
N THR A 67 39.02 35.53 -19.51
CA THR A 67 39.96 36.32 -20.33
C THR A 67 40.43 35.53 -21.56
N ALA A 68 40.95 36.27 -22.53
CA ALA A 68 40.95 36.06 -23.97
C ALA A 68 42.03 35.11 -24.55
N ALA A 69 41.77 34.70 -25.81
CA ALA A 69 42.69 34.02 -26.75
C ALA A 69 43.77 34.96 -27.32
N PRO A 70 44.86 34.46 -27.97
CA PRO A 70 44.85 34.14 -29.43
C PRO A 70 45.89 33.05 -29.84
N PRO A 71 46.40 32.93 -31.09
CA PRO A 71 45.73 32.57 -32.36
C PRO A 71 46.35 31.35 -33.10
N GLY A 72 45.57 30.75 -34.01
CA GLY A 72 46.00 30.38 -35.38
C GLY A 72 46.68 29.03 -35.67
N THR A 73 45.95 28.15 -36.38
CA THR A 73 46.30 27.24 -37.52
C THR A 73 45.66 25.84 -37.40
N PRO A 74 45.54 25.03 -38.46
CA PRO A 74 44.83 25.22 -39.73
C PRO A 74 43.55 24.34 -39.82
N ARG A 75 42.70 24.61 -40.80
CA ARG A 75 41.39 23.94 -41.02
C ARG A 75 41.56 22.47 -41.40
N ALA A 76 41.08 21.56 -40.52
CA ALA A 76 40.90 20.14 -40.80
C ALA A 76 39.68 19.89 -41.73
N PRO A 77 39.67 18.81 -42.53
CA PRO A 77 38.56 18.50 -43.44
C PRO A 77 37.27 18.15 -42.67
N ALA A 78 36.13 18.42 -43.30
CA ALA A 78 34.81 18.28 -42.69
C ALA A 78 34.51 16.82 -42.28
N PRO A 79 33.92 16.59 -41.08
CA PRO A 79 33.50 15.26 -40.67
C PRO A 79 32.30 14.78 -41.52
N PRO A 80 32.13 13.45 -41.69
CA PRO A 80 30.96 12.89 -42.37
C PRO A 80 29.65 13.25 -41.64
N PRO A 81 28.49 13.21 -42.32
CA PRO A 81 27.21 13.58 -41.71
C PRO A 81 26.98 12.74 -40.45
N SER A 82 26.85 13.42 -39.31
CA SER A 82 26.60 12.79 -38.03
C SER A 82 25.25 12.06 -38.07
N ARG A 83 25.26 10.75 -37.76
CA ARG A 83 24.01 10.03 -37.46
C ARG A 83 23.30 10.72 -36.30
N PRO A 84 21.96 10.77 -36.30
CA PRO A 84 21.21 11.29 -35.17
C PRO A 84 21.56 10.45 -33.94
N VAL A 85 22.14 11.09 -32.93
CA VAL A 85 22.29 10.50 -31.60
C VAL A 85 20.87 10.28 -31.08
N PRO A 86 20.49 9.07 -30.63
CA PRO A 86 19.21 8.86 -29.99
C PRO A 86 19.12 9.83 -28.81
N GLY A 87 18.19 10.77 -28.88
CA GLY A 87 17.90 11.64 -27.75
C GLY A 87 17.58 10.77 -26.54
N THR A 88 18.14 11.11 -25.39
CA THR A 88 17.84 10.48 -24.10
C THR A 88 16.33 10.48 -23.89
N ALA A 89 15.69 9.33 -24.13
CA ALA A 89 14.26 9.19 -23.95
C ALA A 89 13.93 9.50 -22.49
N ARG A 90 12.99 10.44 -22.28
CA ARG A 90 12.51 10.75 -20.93
C ARG A 90 11.97 9.47 -20.29
N PRO A 91 12.29 9.19 -19.01
CA PRO A 91 11.76 8.03 -18.32
C PRO A 91 10.23 8.02 -18.41
N ARG A 92 9.67 6.92 -18.91
CA ARG A 92 8.22 6.72 -18.97
C ARG A 92 7.65 6.52 -17.56
N ALA A 93 6.39 6.90 -17.35
CA ALA A 93 5.67 6.53 -16.13
C ALA A 93 5.39 5.02 -16.13
N LEU A 94 5.60 4.37 -14.97
CA LEU A 94 5.29 2.95 -14.80
C LEU A 94 3.79 2.74 -14.68
N THR A 95 3.30 1.61 -15.18
CA THR A 95 1.88 1.27 -15.17
C THR A 95 1.63 -0.09 -14.53
N PHE A 96 0.39 -0.34 -14.10
CA PHE A 96 0.02 -1.63 -13.55
C PHE A 96 0.16 -2.72 -14.59
N THR A 97 -0.40 -2.49 -15.78
CA THR A 97 -0.48 -3.49 -16.86
C THR A 97 0.90 -3.95 -17.31
N GLU A 98 1.86 -3.03 -17.47
CA GLU A 98 3.17 -3.33 -18.08
C GLU A 98 4.26 -3.59 -17.04
N ASP A 99 4.19 -2.99 -15.84
CA ASP A 99 5.29 -3.00 -14.88
C ASP A 99 4.91 -3.70 -13.57
N ALA A 100 3.82 -3.28 -12.93
CA ALA A 100 3.50 -3.79 -11.59
C ALA A 100 2.92 -5.21 -11.61
N ARG A 101 1.98 -5.50 -12.52
CA ARG A 101 1.30 -6.79 -12.58
C ARG A 101 2.28 -7.95 -12.83
N PRO A 102 3.24 -7.89 -13.77
CA PRO A 102 4.22 -8.96 -13.93
C PRO A 102 5.03 -9.24 -12.66
N VAL A 103 5.37 -8.20 -11.89
CA VAL A 103 6.04 -8.36 -10.59
C VAL A 103 5.13 -9.06 -9.59
N LEU A 104 3.86 -8.63 -9.48
CA LEU A 104 2.90 -9.20 -8.55
C LEU A 104 2.57 -10.65 -8.89
N GLU A 105 2.41 -10.98 -10.17
CA GLU A 105 2.20 -12.35 -10.62
C GLU A 105 3.40 -13.24 -10.25
N LYS A 106 4.61 -12.80 -10.60
CA LYS A 106 5.85 -13.55 -10.31
C LYS A 106 6.04 -13.78 -8.81
N GLN A 107 5.79 -12.77 -7.98
CA GLN A 107 6.16 -12.80 -6.56
C GLN A 107 5.02 -13.24 -5.63
N CYS A 108 3.76 -13.06 -6.03
CA CYS A 108 2.61 -13.23 -5.14
C CYS A 108 1.60 -14.28 -5.62
N ALA A 109 1.54 -14.60 -6.92
CA ALA A 109 0.48 -15.47 -7.45
C ALA A 109 0.55 -16.90 -6.89
N SER A 110 1.72 -17.40 -6.50
CA SER A 110 1.87 -18.74 -5.91
C SER A 110 0.89 -18.99 -4.75
N CYS A 111 0.62 -17.95 -3.95
CA CYS A 111 -0.37 -17.95 -2.87
C CYS A 111 -1.68 -17.25 -3.26
N HIS A 112 -1.60 -16.12 -3.97
CA HIS A 112 -2.74 -15.24 -4.24
C HIS A 112 -3.50 -15.53 -5.55
N ARG A 113 -3.29 -16.68 -6.19
CA ARG A 113 -4.15 -17.17 -7.29
C ARG A 113 -5.41 -17.87 -6.74
N PRO A 114 -6.48 -18.05 -7.55
CA PRO A 114 -7.74 -18.65 -7.09
C PRO A 114 -7.60 -19.98 -6.34
N GLU A 115 -6.68 -20.81 -6.79
CA GLU A 115 -6.35 -22.14 -6.27
C GLU A 115 -5.19 -22.13 -5.25
N GLY A 116 -4.61 -20.96 -4.98
CA GLY A 116 -3.54 -20.79 -3.99
C GLY A 116 -4.08 -20.71 -2.56
N ASN A 117 -3.19 -20.85 -1.58
CA ASN A 117 -3.57 -20.82 -0.16
C ASN A 117 -4.25 -19.51 0.28
N ALA A 118 -4.03 -18.42 -0.45
CA ALA A 118 -4.68 -17.12 -0.25
C ALA A 118 -5.77 -16.81 -1.30
N GLY A 119 -6.22 -17.80 -2.08
CA GLY A 119 -7.24 -17.66 -3.13
C GLY A 119 -8.63 -17.29 -2.62
N ARG A 120 -8.87 -17.36 -1.31
CA ARG A 120 -10.10 -16.88 -0.63
C ARG A 120 -9.91 -15.55 0.10
N SER A 121 -8.74 -14.93 -0.04
CA SER A 121 -8.45 -13.66 0.61
C SER A 121 -9.12 -12.48 -0.12
N LYS A 122 -8.96 -11.28 0.40
CA LYS A 122 -9.50 -10.05 -0.21
C LYS A 122 -8.73 -9.60 -1.46
N TRP A 123 -7.60 -10.25 -1.76
CA TRP A 123 -6.76 -9.95 -2.92
C TRP A 123 -6.42 -11.25 -3.63
N VAL A 124 -6.86 -11.39 -4.88
CA VAL A 124 -6.64 -12.58 -5.69
C VAL A 124 -6.22 -12.12 -7.08
N LEU A 125 -5.06 -12.59 -7.55
CA LEU A 125 -4.52 -12.33 -8.88
C LEU A 125 -5.08 -13.37 -9.85
N ARG A 126 -5.71 -12.90 -10.93
CA ARG A 126 -6.27 -13.71 -12.00
C ARG A 126 -5.47 -13.62 -13.31
N GLY A 127 -4.48 -12.74 -13.37
CA GLY A 127 -3.60 -12.57 -14.53
C GLY A 127 -4.11 -11.57 -15.56
N GLY A 128 -5.10 -10.76 -15.19
CA GLY A 128 -5.82 -9.89 -16.11
C GLY A 128 -5.86 -8.43 -15.65
N PRO A 129 -6.43 -7.52 -16.47
CA PRO A 129 -6.60 -6.11 -16.11
C PRO A 129 -7.50 -5.91 -14.88
N GLU A 130 -8.40 -6.85 -14.58
CA GLU A 130 -9.29 -6.82 -13.41
C GLU A 130 -8.55 -6.86 -12.07
N ASP A 131 -7.29 -7.31 -12.05
CA ASP A 131 -6.47 -7.35 -10.85
C ASP A 131 -6.11 -5.95 -10.35
N TYR A 132 -6.17 -4.94 -11.23
CA TYR A 132 -5.84 -3.54 -10.91
C TYR A 132 -6.67 -3.01 -9.74
N GLU A 133 -8.00 -3.04 -9.87
CA GLU A 133 -8.93 -2.51 -8.87
C GLU A 133 -8.81 -3.25 -7.53
N SER A 134 -8.55 -4.55 -7.58
CA SER A 134 -8.33 -5.34 -6.36
C SER A 134 -7.02 -4.98 -5.67
N THR A 135 -5.97 -4.65 -6.45
CA THR A 135 -4.64 -4.28 -5.96
C THR A 135 -4.65 -2.88 -5.35
N LEU A 136 -5.37 -1.92 -5.95
CA LEU A 136 -5.45 -0.55 -5.45
C LEU A 136 -5.93 -0.44 -4.00
N ARG A 137 -6.74 -1.40 -3.53
CA ARG A 137 -7.21 -1.47 -2.12
C ARG A 137 -6.07 -1.61 -1.10
N PHE A 138 -4.87 -1.96 -1.55
CA PHE A 138 -3.67 -2.17 -0.73
C PHE A 138 -2.56 -1.16 -1.03
N VAL A 139 -2.88 -0.13 -1.80
CA VAL A 139 -1.95 0.92 -2.25
C VAL A 139 -2.24 2.23 -1.50
N LYS A 140 -1.18 2.91 -1.07
CA LYS A 140 -1.22 4.25 -0.48
C LYS A 140 -0.32 5.16 -1.32
N THR A 141 -0.88 5.89 -2.27
CA THR A 141 -0.10 6.75 -3.17
C THR A 141 0.56 7.93 -2.45
N ALA A 142 -0.08 8.47 -1.41
CA ALA A 142 0.49 9.55 -0.58
C ALA A 142 1.66 9.09 0.31
N ASP A 143 1.80 7.77 0.54
CA ASP A 143 2.85 7.20 1.38
C ASP A 143 3.18 5.78 0.89
N ALA A 144 3.86 5.73 -0.26
CA ALA A 144 4.03 4.53 -1.06
C ALA A 144 4.66 3.38 -0.28
N ALA A 145 5.75 3.65 0.44
CA ALA A 145 6.46 2.67 1.26
C ALA A 145 5.59 2.10 2.40
N GLN A 146 4.58 2.84 2.86
CA GLN A 146 3.64 2.38 3.90
C GLN A 146 2.41 1.63 3.33
N SER A 147 2.35 1.42 2.02
CA SER A 147 1.32 0.59 1.38
C SER A 147 1.28 -0.81 1.98
N PRO A 148 0.11 -1.33 2.38
CA PRO A 148 -0.03 -2.71 2.83
C PRO A 148 0.57 -3.73 1.85
N LEU A 149 0.47 -3.48 0.53
CA LEU A 149 1.07 -4.31 -0.51
C LEU A 149 2.58 -4.49 -0.30
N LEU A 150 3.32 -3.39 -0.14
CA LEU A 150 4.77 -3.41 0.04
C LEU A 150 5.19 -3.94 1.42
N LYS A 151 4.50 -3.52 2.49
CA LYS A 151 4.81 -4.00 3.84
C LYS A 151 4.62 -5.51 4.01
N LYS A 152 3.58 -6.06 3.38
CA LYS A 152 3.33 -7.50 3.39
C LYS A 152 4.35 -8.23 2.51
N GLY A 153 4.59 -7.75 1.29
CA GLY A 153 5.55 -8.35 0.37
C GLY A 153 6.98 -8.41 0.92
N THR A 154 7.42 -7.37 1.64
CA THR A 154 8.74 -7.34 2.30
C THR A 154 8.82 -8.11 3.61
N GLY A 155 7.68 -8.55 4.16
CA GLY A 155 7.60 -9.17 5.48
C GLY A 155 7.66 -8.17 6.65
N ALA A 156 7.71 -6.85 6.39
CA ALA A 156 7.63 -5.81 7.42
C ALA A 156 6.27 -5.81 8.16
N THR A 157 5.25 -6.45 7.60
CA THR A 157 4.00 -6.76 8.27
C THR A 157 3.62 -8.22 8.03
N PHE A 158 3.36 -8.94 9.12
CA PHE A 158 2.94 -10.33 9.06
C PHE A 158 1.60 -10.50 8.32
N HIS A 159 1.51 -11.51 7.45
CA HIS A 159 0.27 -11.81 6.70
C HIS A 159 0.05 -13.29 6.40
N GLY A 160 0.63 -14.20 7.20
CA GLY A 160 0.48 -15.65 7.03
C GLY A 160 1.33 -16.26 5.90
N GLY A 161 1.78 -15.45 4.94
CA GLY A 161 2.76 -15.82 3.92
C GLY A 161 4.21 -15.54 4.32
N LYS A 162 5.14 -16.01 3.50
CA LYS A 162 6.57 -15.67 3.59
C LYS A 162 6.84 -14.31 2.94
N LYS A 163 8.03 -13.76 3.19
CA LYS A 163 8.56 -12.62 2.44
C LYS A 163 8.63 -12.97 0.95
N ALA A 164 8.04 -12.13 0.11
CA ALA A 164 8.00 -12.29 -1.35
C ALA A 164 9.23 -11.65 -2.02
N PHE A 165 9.69 -10.50 -1.53
CA PHE A 165 10.86 -9.79 -2.07
C PHE A 165 11.58 -8.96 -0.99
N ALA A 166 12.84 -8.58 -1.22
CA ALA A 166 13.59 -7.65 -0.37
C ALA A 166 13.19 -6.19 -0.64
N ALA A 167 13.40 -5.27 0.31
CA ALA A 167 13.07 -3.86 0.12
C ALA A 167 14.04 -3.15 -0.84
N GLU A 168 15.16 -3.80 -1.13
CA GLU A 168 16.28 -3.34 -1.94
C GLU A 168 16.25 -4.01 -3.32
N SER A 169 15.26 -4.89 -3.58
CA SER A 169 15.16 -5.61 -4.85
C SER A 169 14.58 -4.73 -5.95
N ALA A 170 14.87 -5.08 -7.20
CA ALA A 170 14.30 -4.42 -8.36
C ALA A 170 12.76 -4.49 -8.38
N GLU A 171 12.18 -5.61 -7.92
CA GLU A 171 10.73 -5.78 -7.79
C GLU A 171 10.11 -4.78 -6.82
N TYR A 172 10.72 -4.59 -5.63
CA TYR A 172 10.25 -3.58 -4.69
C TYR A 172 10.35 -2.18 -5.31
N ALA A 173 11.49 -1.85 -5.93
CA ALA A 173 11.70 -0.55 -6.56
C ALA A 173 10.69 -0.25 -7.68
N THR A 174 10.34 -1.26 -8.49
CA THR A 174 9.31 -1.14 -9.55
C THR A 174 7.94 -0.84 -8.94
N LEU A 175 7.53 -1.61 -7.92
CA LEU A 175 6.23 -1.41 -7.27
C LEU A 175 6.17 -0.07 -6.52
N LEU A 176 7.25 0.30 -5.82
CA LEU A 176 7.35 1.58 -5.13
C LEU A 176 7.18 2.75 -6.12
N LYS A 177 7.97 2.78 -7.20
CA LYS A 177 7.90 3.83 -8.22
C LYS A 177 6.54 3.89 -8.92
N TRP A 178 5.92 2.74 -9.18
CA TRP A 178 4.56 2.71 -9.73
C TRP A 178 3.55 3.34 -8.77
N ILE A 179 3.64 3.06 -7.47
CA ILE A 179 2.75 3.65 -6.46
C ILE A 179 3.01 5.15 -6.29
N GLU A 180 4.27 5.56 -6.20
CA GLU A 180 4.69 6.98 -6.15
C GLU A 180 4.23 7.75 -7.39
N GLY A 181 4.23 7.10 -8.55
CA GLY A 181 3.70 7.61 -9.81
C GLY A 181 2.17 7.66 -9.90
N GLY A 182 1.45 7.44 -8.80
CA GLY A 182 -0.01 7.49 -8.74
C GLY A 182 -0.72 6.17 -9.05
N ALA A 183 0.02 5.05 -9.07
CA ALA A 183 -0.51 3.72 -9.31
C ALA A 183 -1.36 3.62 -10.58
N LEU A 184 -0.84 4.16 -11.70
CA LEU A 184 -1.57 4.22 -12.97
C LEU A 184 -1.92 2.81 -13.48
N ALA A 185 -3.14 2.60 -13.98
CA ALA A 185 -3.54 1.33 -14.59
C ALA A 185 -2.68 0.96 -15.81
N GLY A 186 -2.25 1.99 -16.55
CA GLY A 186 -1.77 1.86 -17.93
C GLY A 186 -2.93 1.88 -18.92
N ARG A 187 -2.60 1.88 -20.22
CA ARG A 187 -3.64 1.76 -21.24
C ARG A 187 -4.16 0.32 -21.18
N ALA A 188 -5.45 0.15 -20.89
CA ALA A 188 -6.13 -1.11 -21.22
C ALA A 188 -5.89 -1.38 -22.71
N PRO A 189 -5.64 -2.62 -23.16
CA PRO A 189 -5.55 -2.88 -24.59
C PRO A 189 -6.76 -2.22 -25.26
N ALA A 190 -6.51 -1.35 -26.24
CA ALA A 190 -7.61 -0.77 -27.01
C ALA A 190 -8.41 -1.96 -27.53
N ALA A 191 -9.71 -2.01 -27.21
CA ALA A 191 -10.59 -3.01 -27.78
C ALA A 191 -10.38 -2.93 -29.30
N VAL A 192 -9.89 -4.02 -29.90
CA VAL A 192 -9.80 -4.11 -31.35
C VAL A 192 -11.24 -3.87 -31.83
N PRO A 193 -11.50 -2.81 -32.61
CA PRO A 193 -12.84 -2.62 -33.15
C PRO A 193 -13.22 -3.89 -33.91
N PRO A 194 -14.46 -4.39 -33.79
CA PRO A 194 -14.87 -5.56 -34.54
C PRO A 194 -14.56 -5.29 -36.01
N ALA A 195 -13.95 -6.27 -36.68
CA ALA A 195 -13.64 -6.17 -38.10
C ALA A 195 -14.92 -5.73 -38.84
N PRO A 196 -14.83 -4.77 -39.76
CA PRO A 196 -15.99 -4.36 -40.52
C PRO A 196 -16.52 -5.59 -41.27
N THR A 197 -17.68 -6.09 -40.84
CA THR A 197 -18.50 -6.97 -41.67
C THR A 197 -18.96 -6.14 -42.85
N GLY A 198 -18.20 -6.22 -43.94
CA GLY A 198 -18.64 -5.67 -45.23
C GLY A 198 -19.95 -6.34 -45.64
N PRO A 199 -20.85 -5.61 -46.35
CA PRO A 199 -22.11 -6.19 -46.78
C PRO A 199 -21.91 -7.25 -47.88
N ALA A 200 -22.55 -8.40 -47.65
CA ALA A 200 -23.00 -9.50 -48.52
C ALA A 200 -22.01 -10.09 -49.55
#